data_AF-J2K4K5-F1
#
_entry.id   AF-J2K4K5-F1
#
_cell.length_a   1.000
_cell.length_b   1.000
_cell.length_c   1.000
_cell.angle_alpha   90.00
_cell.angle_beta   90.00
_cell.angle_gamma   90.00
#
_symmetry.space_group_name_H-M   'P 1'
#
loop_
_entity.id
_entity.type
_entity.pdbx_description
1 polymer ?
#
loop_
_entity_poly.entity_id
_entity_poly.type
_entity_poly.pdbx_seq_one_letter_code
_entity_poly.pdbx_strand_id
1 'polypeptide(L)'
;MSDTASTRATRNTPDRRPLAGAPDLLSSLAALLTAWVPRQRWFAGKGRMVTGFSLLSATELLPCTTDGSAPGLLHLLVRAQQSAPPSRTPVGDDCYQLLLGVHPAPPPQLAPAVIGRPGGGPLSGRTVYDALLDNRLCGVLLERLRVPGRLGALRFCREPDAVIPSGLPARPIAVEQSNSSIVYGDSFILKVFRRIEPGINPDLELPRALADAKCARVPAPAAWCETAAAGEDGEATTLGVLQPFLPGSADGWQLALNALAVRADFTGSARALGHATAEVHTALAQTLPTTELRRPQLEAIAARMNERLGG
;
A
#
# COMPACT_ATOMS: atom_id res chain seq x y z
N MET A 1 -27.16 57.87 20.54
CA MET A 1 -27.90 56.80 19.84
C MET A 1 -27.09 56.40 18.62
N SER A 2 -26.44 55.25 18.49
CA SER A 2 -26.10 54.16 19.40
C SER A 2 -24.85 53.50 18.81
N ASP A 3 -23.82 53.30 19.65
CA ASP A 3 -22.68 52.44 19.35
C ASP A 3 -23.18 51.01 19.14
N THR A 4 -22.78 50.37 18.04
CA THR A 4 -22.98 48.93 17.85
C THR A 4 -21.62 48.26 17.78
N ALA A 5 -21.11 47.87 18.94
CA ALA A 5 -19.93 47.03 19.06
C ALA A 5 -20.23 45.63 18.53
N SER A 6 -19.62 45.28 17.39
CA SER A 6 -19.65 43.92 16.84
C SER A 6 -18.54 43.09 17.47
N THR A 7 -18.85 42.40 18.57
CA THR A 7 -17.96 41.45 19.24
C THR A 7 -17.70 40.23 18.35
N ARG A 8 -16.58 40.23 17.62
CA ARG A 8 -16.11 39.09 16.84
C ARG A 8 -15.48 38.08 17.79
N ALA A 9 -16.28 37.13 18.26
CA ALA A 9 -15.79 36.01 19.08
C ALA A 9 -14.80 35.16 18.26
N THR A 10 -13.51 35.29 18.56
CA THR A 10 -12.47 34.36 18.14
C THR A 10 -12.75 33.00 18.79
N ARG A 11 -13.23 32.04 18.01
CA ARG A 11 -13.23 30.64 18.43
C ARG A 11 -11.77 30.19 18.52
N ASN A 12 -11.25 30.15 19.74
CA ASN A 12 -10.02 29.44 20.06
C ASN A 12 -10.21 27.98 19.65
N THR A 13 -9.64 27.61 18.51
CA THR A 13 -9.46 26.20 18.16
C THR A 13 -8.28 25.75 19.03
N PRO A 14 -8.44 24.79 19.96
CA PRO A 14 -7.35 24.38 20.82
C PRO A 14 -6.16 23.94 19.96
N ASP A 15 -4.98 24.42 20.34
CA ASP A 15 -3.70 24.15 19.69
C ASP A 15 -3.46 22.63 19.68
N ARG A 16 -3.74 22.02 18.54
CA ARG A 16 -3.85 20.56 18.41
C ARG A 16 -2.53 20.01 17.90
N ARG A 17 -1.73 19.42 18.79
CA ARG A 17 -0.51 18.72 18.37
C ARG A 17 -0.87 17.53 17.47
N PRO A 18 -0.23 17.39 16.29
CA PRO A 18 -0.40 16.22 15.45
C PRO A 18 -0.01 14.95 16.21
N LEU A 19 -0.86 13.93 16.17
CA LEU A 19 -0.57 12.58 16.67
C LEU A 19 0.76 12.03 16.13
N ALA A 20 1.09 12.42 14.90
CA ALA A 20 2.32 12.06 14.19
C ALA A 20 3.62 12.40 14.93
N GLY A 21 3.60 13.41 15.82
CA GLY A 21 4.75 13.83 16.62
C GLY A 21 4.68 13.41 18.09
N ALA A 22 3.68 12.61 18.47
CA ALA A 22 3.50 12.18 19.86
C ALA A 22 4.50 11.04 20.18
N PRO A 23 5.48 11.26 21.09
CA PRO A 23 6.56 10.31 21.35
C PRO A 23 6.07 8.98 21.95
N ASP A 24 4.85 8.94 22.48
CA ASP A 24 4.20 7.80 23.11
C ASP A 24 3.25 7.01 22.17
N LEU A 25 3.03 7.49 20.94
CA LEU A 25 2.14 6.83 19.96
C LEU A 25 2.59 5.39 19.69
N LEU A 26 3.84 5.19 19.23
CA LEU A 26 4.33 3.85 18.92
C LEU A 26 4.37 2.98 20.17
N SER A 27 4.85 3.54 21.29
CA SER A 27 4.93 2.82 22.57
C SER A 27 3.57 2.27 23.00
N SER A 28 2.48 3.03 22.82
CA SER A 28 1.12 2.59 23.12
C SER A 28 0.59 1.49 22.19
N LEU A 29 1.10 1.42 20.96
CA LEU A 29 0.70 0.46 19.92
C LEU A 29 1.60 -0.78 19.87
N ALA A 30 2.82 -0.70 20.39
CA ALA A 30 3.86 -1.70 20.20
C ALA A 30 3.40 -3.12 20.55
N ALA A 31 2.80 -3.33 21.73
CA ALA A 31 2.31 -4.64 22.14
C ALA A 31 1.23 -5.20 21.20
N LEU A 32 0.32 -4.33 20.73
CA LEU A 32 -0.74 -4.73 19.79
C LEU A 32 -0.16 -5.11 18.43
N LEU A 33 0.76 -4.31 17.91
CA LEU A 33 1.40 -4.55 16.62
C LEU A 33 2.28 -5.80 16.65
N THR A 34 3.02 -6.04 17.73
CA THR A 34 3.84 -7.26 17.90
C THR A 34 2.99 -8.53 17.92
N ALA A 35 1.77 -8.45 18.47
CA ALA A 35 0.84 -9.57 18.42
C ALA A 35 0.12 -9.72 17.06
N TRP A 36 -0.17 -8.62 16.37
CA TRP A 36 -1.01 -8.62 15.17
C TRP A 36 -0.24 -8.79 13.85
N VAL A 37 0.88 -8.08 13.65
CA VAL A 37 1.64 -8.09 12.39
C VAL A 37 2.12 -9.50 12.01
N PRO A 38 2.68 -10.33 12.92
CA PRO A 38 3.17 -11.67 12.54
C PRO A 38 2.07 -12.63 12.09
N ARG A 39 0.81 -12.37 12.44
CA ARG A 39 -0.36 -13.17 12.03
C ARG A 39 -0.84 -12.83 10.63
N GLN A 40 -0.30 -11.77 10.01
CA GLN A 40 -0.73 -11.33 8.70
C GLN A 40 -0.08 -12.16 7.60
N ARG A 41 -0.86 -12.50 6.57
CA ARG A 41 -0.36 -13.28 5.43
C ARG A 41 0.80 -12.61 4.69
N TRP A 42 0.79 -11.28 4.65
CA TRP A 42 1.78 -10.44 3.96
C TRP A 42 3.06 -10.22 4.78
N PHE A 43 3.10 -10.69 6.02
CA PHE A 43 4.31 -10.63 6.83
C PHE A 43 5.36 -11.60 6.30
N ALA A 44 6.50 -11.07 5.86
CA ALA A 44 7.58 -11.85 5.27
C ALA A 44 8.55 -12.44 6.31
N GLY A 45 8.47 -11.99 7.57
CA GLY A 45 9.34 -12.44 8.65
C GLY A 45 8.94 -13.76 9.32
N LYS A 46 8.21 -14.65 8.62
CA LYS A 46 7.75 -15.92 9.20
C LYS A 46 8.93 -16.73 9.74
N GLY A 47 8.76 -17.30 10.93
CA GLY A 47 9.83 -18.02 11.64
C GLY A 47 10.85 -17.12 12.37
N ARG A 48 10.70 -15.79 12.34
CA ARG A 48 11.48 -14.86 13.18
C ARG A 48 10.58 -14.18 14.21
N MET A 49 11.06 -14.09 15.45
CA MET A 49 10.31 -13.40 16.51
C MET A 49 10.45 -11.89 16.34
N VAL A 50 9.31 -11.20 16.24
CA VAL A 50 9.26 -9.73 16.30
C VAL A 50 9.41 -9.33 17.76
N THR A 51 10.45 -8.55 18.07
CA THR A 51 10.74 -8.07 19.42
C THR A 51 10.24 -6.65 19.66
N GLY A 52 9.98 -5.91 18.59
CA GLY A 52 9.49 -4.55 18.66
C GLY A 52 9.36 -3.89 17.29
N PHE A 53 9.10 -2.59 17.31
CA PHE A 53 9.04 -1.75 16.13
C PHE A 53 9.75 -0.43 16.42
N SER A 54 10.36 0.14 15.39
CA SER A 54 10.73 1.56 15.38
C SER A 54 9.82 2.31 14.39
N LEU A 55 9.40 3.51 14.78
CA LEU A 55 8.55 4.36 13.96
C LEU A 55 9.44 5.15 13.00
N LEU A 56 9.19 5.01 11.70
CA LEU A 56 9.84 5.83 10.67
C LEU A 56 9.02 7.07 10.37
N SER A 57 7.70 6.92 10.24
CA SER A 57 6.79 8.04 10.08
C SER A 57 5.38 7.68 10.54
N ALA A 58 4.65 8.72 10.95
CA ALA A 58 3.22 8.66 11.22
C ALA A 58 2.57 9.85 10.51
N THR A 59 1.47 9.62 9.79
CA THR A 59 0.72 10.67 9.10
C THR A 59 -0.76 10.47 9.39
N GLU A 60 -1.41 11.50 9.93
CA GLU A 60 -2.84 11.50 10.18
C GLU A 60 -3.58 11.95 8.91
N LEU A 61 -4.30 11.03 8.25
CA LEU A 61 -5.11 11.32 7.07
C LEU A 61 -6.49 11.83 7.45
N LEU A 62 -7.03 11.33 8.56
CA LEU A 62 -8.23 11.85 9.21
C LEU A 62 -8.01 11.97 10.72
N PRO A 63 -8.54 13.03 11.36
CA PRO A 63 -8.40 13.24 12.79
C PRO A 63 -8.87 12.05 13.65
N CYS A 64 -7.97 11.48 14.46
CA CYS A 64 -8.19 10.29 15.28
C CYS A 64 -8.64 10.60 16.72
N THR A 65 -8.36 11.81 17.21
CA THR A 65 -8.74 12.25 18.58
C THR A 65 -9.95 13.16 18.61
N THR A 66 -10.78 13.19 17.56
CA THR A 66 -12.02 14.00 17.62
C THR A 66 -13.05 13.33 18.52
N ASP A 67 -13.82 14.12 19.27
CA ASP A 67 -14.92 13.65 20.13
C ASP A 67 -16.17 13.23 19.34
N GLY A 68 -16.01 12.95 18.04
CA GLY A 68 -17.07 12.52 17.15
C GLY A 68 -17.12 11.00 16.97
N SER A 69 -18.21 10.55 16.35
CA SER A 69 -18.40 9.15 15.90
C SER A 69 -17.76 8.85 14.54
N ALA A 70 -17.02 9.80 13.96
CA ALA A 70 -16.32 9.58 12.71
C ALA A 70 -15.01 8.81 12.99
N PRO A 71 -14.66 7.80 12.18
CA PRO A 71 -13.39 7.11 12.32
C PRO A 71 -12.22 8.02 11.90
N GLY A 72 -11.14 7.97 12.68
CA GLY A 72 -9.85 8.51 12.27
C GLY A 72 -9.10 7.55 11.36
N LEU A 73 -8.10 8.07 10.64
CA LEU A 73 -7.24 7.31 9.76
C LEU A 73 -5.79 7.74 9.95
N LEU A 74 -4.97 6.79 10.36
CA LEU A 74 -3.56 6.97 10.64
C LEU A 74 -2.72 6.06 9.74
N HIS A 75 -1.80 6.64 9.00
CA HIS A 75 -0.78 5.92 8.24
C HIS A 75 0.51 5.85 9.05
N LEU A 76 1.09 4.66 9.15
CA LEU A 76 2.38 4.44 9.80
C LEU A 76 3.35 3.73 8.84
N LEU A 77 4.60 4.18 8.86
CA LEU A 77 5.73 3.37 8.42
C LEU A 77 6.51 2.92 9.65
N VAL A 78 6.63 1.61 9.81
CA VAL A 78 7.33 1.00 10.95
C VAL A 78 8.37 0.02 10.46
N ARG A 79 9.51 -0.02 11.14
CA ARG A 79 10.56 -1.02 10.92
C ARG A 79 10.42 -2.09 12.00
N ALA A 80 10.19 -3.34 11.59
CA ALA A 80 10.06 -4.46 12.50
C ALA A 80 11.42 -4.90 13.01
N GLN A 81 11.63 -4.83 14.31
CA GLN A 81 12.84 -5.33 14.96
C GLN A 81 12.68 -6.83 15.16
N GLN A 82 13.60 -7.61 14.62
CA GLN A 82 13.53 -9.07 14.66
C GLN A 82 14.79 -9.65 15.25
N SER A 83 14.64 -10.62 16.14
CA SER A 83 15.78 -11.43 16.59
C SER A 83 15.96 -12.62 15.65
N ALA A 84 17.15 -12.74 15.06
CA ALA A 84 17.55 -13.93 14.31
C ALA A 84 18.21 -14.96 15.27
N PRO A 85 17.97 -16.27 15.07
CA PRO A 85 18.78 -17.29 15.73
C PRO A 85 20.25 -17.18 15.28
N PRO A 86 21.23 -17.56 16.12
CA PRO A 86 22.66 -17.35 15.87
C PRO A 86 23.20 -18.06 14.62
N SER A 87 22.43 -18.97 14.01
CA SER A 87 22.79 -19.73 12.81
C SER A 87 22.42 -19.07 11.49
N ARG A 88 21.77 -17.89 11.48
CA ARG A 88 21.41 -17.17 10.24
C ARG A 88 22.13 -15.82 10.19
N THR A 89 22.57 -15.43 8.99
CA THR A 89 23.11 -14.09 8.72
C THR A 89 22.10 -13.01 9.13
N PRO A 90 22.54 -11.89 9.72
CA PRO A 90 21.65 -10.78 10.02
C PRO A 90 21.06 -10.26 8.71
N VAL A 91 19.75 -10.40 8.54
CA VAL A 91 18.99 -9.74 7.46
C VAL A 91 18.46 -8.44 8.06
N GLY A 92 18.61 -7.34 7.31
CA GLY A 92 18.14 -6.03 7.77
C GLY A 92 16.65 -6.03 8.12
N ASP A 93 16.28 -5.21 9.10
CA ASP A 93 14.88 -5.09 9.56
C ASP A 93 13.94 -4.69 8.42
N ASP A 94 12.84 -5.43 8.27
CA ASP A 94 11.80 -5.17 7.28
C ASP A 94 10.98 -3.91 7.61
N CYS A 95 10.72 -3.08 6.61
CA CYS A 95 9.82 -1.92 6.71
C CYS A 95 8.40 -2.33 6.32
N TYR A 96 7.42 -1.91 7.12
CA TYR A 96 6.00 -2.18 6.90
C TYR A 96 5.16 -0.90 6.90
N GLN A 97 4.22 -0.83 5.96
CA GLN A 97 3.19 0.20 5.90
C GLN A 97 1.89 -0.31 6.54
N LEU A 98 1.40 0.46 7.51
CA LEU A 98 0.16 0.17 8.22
C LEU A 98 -0.83 1.34 8.02
N LEU A 99 -2.07 1.01 7.69
CA LEU A 99 -3.19 1.95 7.67
C LEU A 99 -4.13 1.54 8.80
N LEU A 100 -4.22 2.40 9.82
CA LEU A 100 -4.92 2.14 11.06
C LEU A 100 -6.17 3.01 11.13
N GLY A 101 -7.32 2.36 11.28
CA GLY A 101 -8.56 3.02 11.63
C GLY A 101 -8.62 3.20 13.13
N VAL A 102 -9.11 4.36 13.58
CA VAL A 102 -9.24 4.68 15.01
C VAL A 102 -10.68 5.07 15.29
N HIS A 103 -11.33 4.35 16.21
CA HIS A 103 -12.73 4.62 16.55
C HIS A 103 -13.04 4.21 18.00
N PRO A 104 -13.87 4.94 18.78
CA PRO A 104 -14.23 4.53 20.14
C PRO A 104 -14.84 3.12 20.20
N ALA A 105 -15.85 2.87 19.37
CA ALA A 105 -16.56 1.60 19.27
C ALA A 105 -16.85 1.27 17.79
N PRO A 106 -15.91 0.63 17.06
CA PRO A 106 -16.08 0.38 15.64
C PRO A 106 -17.32 -0.48 15.38
N PRO A 107 -18.01 -0.32 14.23
CA PRO A 107 -19.15 -1.15 13.87
C PRO A 107 -18.83 -2.65 13.94
N PRO A 108 -19.79 -3.53 14.33
CA PRO A 108 -19.55 -4.96 14.50
C PRO A 108 -18.96 -5.65 13.26
N GLN A 109 -19.26 -5.16 12.06
CA GLN A 109 -18.73 -5.69 10.80
C GLN A 109 -17.21 -5.57 10.68
N LEU A 110 -16.59 -4.62 11.40
CA LEU A 110 -15.15 -4.44 11.46
C LEU A 110 -14.47 -5.27 12.55
N ALA A 111 -15.21 -6.11 13.30
CA ALA A 111 -14.62 -6.97 14.33
C ALA A 111 -13.42 -7.82 13.82
N PRO A 112 -13.44 -8.39 12.60
CA PRO A 112 -12.28 -9.13 12.07
C PRO A 112 -11.05 -8.24 11.80
N ALA A 113 -11.24 -6.93 11.65
CA ALA A 113 -10.18 -5.97 11.41
C ALA A 113 -9.52 -5.46 12.70
N VAL A 114 -10.15 -5.72 13.87
CA VAL A 114 -9.70 -5.16 15.15
C VAL A 114 -8.31 -5.68 15.51
N ILE A 115 -7.41 -4.73 15.76
CA ILE A 115 -6.06 -4.98 16.23
C ILE A 115 -6.05 -4.98 17.76
N GLY A 116 -6.74 -4.01 18.38
CA GLY A 116 -6.96 -3.95 19.82
C GLY A 116 -7.22 -2.55 20.35
N ARG A 117 -7.13 -2.39 21.67
CA ARG A 117 -7.24 -1.11 22.37
C ARG A 117 -5.92 -0.76 23.05
N PRO A 118 -5.30 0.38 22.77
CA PRO A 118 -4.09 0.81 23.45
C PRO A 118 -4.35 0.97 24.95
N GLY A 119 -3.42 0.52 25.79
CA GLY A 119 -3.53 0.65 27.25
C GLY A 119 -3.27 2.07 27.77
N GLY A 120 -2.88 3.00 26.91
CA GLY A 120 -2.54 4.38 27.23
C GLY A 120 -2.15 5.18 26.00
N GLY A 121 -1.46 6.29 26.19
CA GLY A 121 -0.99 7.16 25.11
C GLY A 121 -2.11 7.93 24.42
N PRO A 122 -1.84 8.51 23.23
CA PRO A 122 -2.71 9.51 22.62
C PRO A 122 -3.96 8.90 21.97
N LEU A 123 -4.01 7.56 21.85
CA LEU A 123 -5.16 6.79 21.37
C LEU A 123 -5.89 6.05 22.50
N SER A 124 -5.64 6.41 23.77
CA SER A 124 -6.31 5.84 24.93
C SER A 124 -7.84 5.96 24.81
N GLY A 125 -8.56 4.91 25.20
CA GLY A 125 -10.02 4.83 25.09
C GLY A 125 -10.54 4.62 23.66
N ARG A 126 -9.65 4.46 22.65
CA ARG A 126 -10.03 4.14 21.27
C ARG A 126 -9.72 2.68 20.94
N THR A 127 -10.43 2.16 19.95
CA THR A 127 -10.15 0.86 19.32
C THR A 127 -9.42 1.12 18.00
N VAL A 128 -8.34 0.39 17.79
CA VAL A 128 -7.50 0.44 16.59
C VAL A 128 -7.74 -0.82 15.76
N TYR A 129 -7.89 -0.66 14.46
CA TYR A 129 -8.17 -1.73 13.51
C TYR A 129 -7.49 -1.49 12.15
N ASP A 130 -7.41 -2.51 11.31
CA ASP A 130 -6.87 -2.36 9.95
C ASP A 130 -7.86 -1.57 9.07
N ALA A 131 -7.49 -0.35 8.70
CA ALA A 131 -8.35 0.55 7.93
C ALA A 131 -8.67 -0.01 6.53
N LEU A 132 -7.85 -0.92 6.01
CA LEU A 132 -8.10 -1.52 4.70
C LEU A 132 -9.30 -2.47 4.67
N LEU A 133 -9.95 -2.72 5.81
CA LEU A 133 -11.22 -3.43 5.89
C LEU A 133 -12.43 -2.51 6.12
N ASP A 134 -12.21 -1.19 6.26
CA ASP A 134 -13.28 -0.19 6.35
C ASP A 134 -13.47 0.53 5.01
N ASN A 135 -14.57 0.22 4.32
CA ASN A 135 -14.91 0.81 3.03
C ASN A 135 -14.95 2.36 3.07
N ARG A 136 -15.32 2.98 4.20
CA ARG A 136 -15.35 4.44 4.34
C ARG A 136 -13.94 5.01 4.34
N LEU A 137 -13.04 4.41 5.11
CA LEU A 137 -11.63 4.83 5.16
C LEU A 137 -10.90 4.53 3.85
N CYS A 138 -11.22 3.41 3.19
CA CYS A 138 -10.74 3.13 1.83
C CYS A 138 -11.18 4.22 0.83
N GLY A 139 -12.42 4.70 0.92
CA GLY A 139 -12.89 5.84 0.11
C GLY A 139 -12.04 7.10 0.30
N VAL A 140 -11.57 7.37 1.52
CA VAL A 140 -10.70 8.52 1.82
C VAL A 140 -9.36 8.40 1.08
N LEU A 141 -8.81 7.20 0.95
CA LEU A 141 -7.56 6.97 0.21
C LEU A 141 -7.71 7.36 -1.26
N LEU A 142 -8.81 7.01 -1.91
CA LEU A 142 -9.12 7.46 -3.27
C LEU A 142 -9.17 8.99 -3.33
N GLU A 143 -9.89 9.62 -2.41
CA GLU A 143 -10.02 11.09 -2.34
C GLU A 143 -8.70 11.82 -2.04
N ARG A 144 -7.69 11.13 -1.48
CA ARG A 144 -6.32 11.64 -1.39
C ARG A 144 -5.55 11.46 -2.69
N LEU A 145 -5.63 10.28 -3.32
CA LEU A 145 -4.97 10.00 -4.61
C LEU A 145 -5.48 10.89 -5.76
N ARG A 146 -6.72 11.39 -5.67
CA ARG A 146 -7.31 12.32 -6.64
C ARG A 146 -6.61 13.69 -6.67
N VAL A 147 -6.03 14.11 -5.54
CA VAL A 147 -5.50 15.47 -5.33
C VAL A 147 -4.00 15.38 -5.08
N PRO A 148 -3.15 15.65 -6.09
CA PRO A 148 -1.71 15.69 -5.90
C PRO A 148 -1.30 16.66 -4.80
N GLY A 149 -0.30 16.29 -4.01
CA GLY A 149 0.14 17.13 -2.90
C GLY A 149 0.87 16.35 -1.81
N ARG A 150 1.30 17.06 -0.78
CA ARG A 150 1.95 16.45 0.39
C ARG A 150 1.02 16.48 1.60
N LEU A 151 1.09 15.43 2.40
CA LEU A 151 0.47 15.36 3.73
C LEU A 151 1.43 14.63 4.66
N GLY A 152 2.03 15.34 5.61
CA GLY A 152 3.09 14.78 6.46
C GLY A 152 4.24 14.22 5.62
N ALA A 153 4.60 12.96 5.85
CA ALA A 153 5.65 12.26 5.10
C ALA A 153 5.17 11.75 3.72
N LEU A 154 3.86 11.78 3.45
CA LEU A 154 3.27 11.24 2.24
C LEU A 154 3.25 12.28 1.12
N ARG A 155 3.54 11.82 -0.08
CA ARG A 155 3.34 12.56 -1.32
C ARG A 155 2.40 11.76 -2.22
N PHE A 156 1.34 12.42 -2.67
CA PHE A 156 0.35 11.89 -3.58
C PHE A 156 0.62 12.46 -4.97
N CYS A 157 0.69 11.57 -5.95
CA CYS A 157 0.99 11.86 -7.32
C CYS A 157 -0.09 11.29 -8.22
N ARG A 158 -0.26 11.91 -9.39
CA ARG A 158 -1.25 11.51 -10.38
C ARG A 158 -0.65 11.72 -11.76
N GLU A 159 -0.95 10.82 -12.70
CA GLU A 159 -0.63 11.09 -14.09
C GLU A 159 -1.39 12.34 -14.57
N PRO A 160 -0.77 13.20 -15.41
CA PRO A 160 -1.37 14.47 -15.82
C PRO A 160 -2.77 14.31 -16.44
N ASP A 161 -2.93 13.32 -17.30
CA ASP A 161 -4.16 13.07 -18.06
C ASP A 161 -5.12 12.11 -17.36
N ALA A 162 -4.76 11.57 -16.18
CA ALA A 162 -5.62 10.64 -15.47
C ALA A 162 -6.82 11.35 -14.84
N VAL A 163 -8.02 10.90 -15.22
CA VAL A 163 -9.29 11.34 -14.62
C VAL A 163 -9.76 10.29 -13.63
N ILE A 164 -9.82 10.67 -12.35
CA ILE A 164 -10.27 9.81 -11.26
C ILE A 164 -11.57 10.40 -10.67
N PRO A 165 -12.73 9.77 -10.93
CA PRO A 165 -14.01 10.22 -10.38
C PRO A 165 -14.04 10.21 -8.84
N SER A 166 -14.80 11.13 -8.26
CA SER A 166 -15.05 11.15 -6.81
C SER A 166 -16.10 10.10 -6.43
N GLY A 167 -16.07 9.63 -5.18
CA GLY A 167 -17.18 8.87 -4.60
C GLY A 167 -17.38 7.46 -5.20
N LEU A 168 -16.37 6.92 -5.88
CA LEU A 168 -16.42 5.52 -6.33
C LEU A 168 -16.47 4.59 -5.11
N PRO A 169 -17.36 3.59 -5.10
CA PRO A 169 -17.52 2.70 -3.95
C PRO A 169 -16.26 1.84 -3.78
N ALA A 170 -15.67 1.90 -2.58
CA ALA A 170 -14.48 1.12 -2.24
C ALA A 170 -14.83 -0.30 -1.79
N ARG A 171 -14.11 -1.29 -2.34
CA ARG A 171 -14.26 -2.70 -2.01
C ARG A 171 -12.88 -3.35 -1.85
N PRO A 172 -12.43 -3.58 -0.60
CA PRO A 172 -11.23 -4.36 -0.34
C PRO A 172 -11.34 -5.78 -0.93
N ILE A 173 -10.26 -6.30 -1.49
CA ILE A 173 -10.18 -7.65 -2.04
C ILE A 173 -9.07 -8.45 -1.37
N ALA A 174 -9.39 -9.71 -1.04
CA ALA A 174 -8.49 -10.60 -0.32
C ALA A 174 -7.66 -11.50 -1.26
N VAL A 175 -7.41 -11.12 -2.51
CA VAL A 175 -6.83 -12.05 -3.51
C VAL A 175 -5.29 -12.13 -3.45
N GLU A 176 -4.59 -11.05 -3.13
CA GLU A 176 -3.12 -11.00 -3.25
C GLU A 176 -2.36 -11.46 -1.98
N GLN A 177 -1.25 -12.17 -2.17
CA GLN A 177 -0.48 -12.78 -1.07
C GLN A 177 0.41 -11.80 -0.29
N SER A 178 1.05 -10.84 -0.97
CA SER A 178 2.03 -9.92 -0.36
C SER A 178 1.50 -8.51 -0.09
N ASN A 179 0.39 -8.14 -0.72
CA ASN A 179 -0.17 -6.78 -0.68
C ASN A 179 -1.66 -6.79 -0.33
N SER A 180 -2.22 -5.60 -0.15
CA SER A 180 -3.65 -5.41 0.03
C SER A 180 -4.19 -4.58 -1.12
N SER A 181 -5.32 -4.98 -1.71
CA SER A 181 -5.87 -4.31 -2.87
C SER A 181 -7.30 -3.86 -2.62
N ILE A 182 -7.67 -2.70 -3.15
CA ILE A 182 -9.01 -2.12 -3.06
C ILE A 182 -9.49 -1.83 -4.48
N VAL A 183 -10.65 -2.34 -4.84
CA VAL A 183 -11.33 -1.98 -6.09
C VAL A 183 -12.25 -0.79 -5.83
N TYR A 184 -12.24 0.20 -6.72
CA TYR A 184 -13.13 1.36 -6.69
C TYR A 184 -14.10 1.31 -7.88
N GLY A 185 -15.37 1.00 -7.59
CA GLY A 185 -16.37 0.74 -8.61
C GLY A 185 -15.96 -0.42 -9.52
N ASP A 186 -15.94 -0.16 -10.82
CA ASP A 186 -15.48 -1.02 -11.90
C ASP A 186 -14.29 -0.42 -12.67
N SER A 187 -13.74 0.70 -12.18
CA SER A 187 -12.84 1.55 -12.94
C SER A 187 -11.39 1.49 -12.47
N PHE A 188 -11.15 1.33 -11.17
CA PHE A 188 -9.80 1.36 -10.61
C PHE A 188 -9.54 0.30 -9.55
N ILE A 189 -8.28 -0.08 -9.42
CA ILE A 189 -7.76 -0.92 -8.35
C ILE A 189 -6.55 -0.22 -7.73
N LEU A 190 -6.57 -0.03 -6.42
CA LEU A 190 -5.42 0.45 -5.64
C LEU A 190 -4.73 -0.75 -5.03
N LYS A 191 -3.46 -0.91 -5.34
CA LYS A 191 -2.55 -1.84 -4.66
C LYS A 191 -1.79 -1.08 -3.58
N VAL A 192 -1.97 -1.50 -2.33
CA VAL A 192 -1.29 -0.97 -1.14
C VAL A 192 -0.17 -1.92 -0.75
N PHE A 193 1.07 -1.46 -0.83
CA PHE A 193 2.24 -2.28 -0.52
C PHE A 193 2.40 -2.42 0.98
N ARG A 194 2.39 -3.66 1.51
CA ARG A 194 2.46 -3.87 2.96
C ARG A 194 3.88 -3.92 3.48
N ARG A 195 4.76 -4.63 2.77
CA ARG A 195 6.21 -4.61 2.99
C ARG A 195 6.82 -3.62 2.01
N ILE A 196 7.63 -2.70 2.52
CA ILE A 196 8.18 -1.59 1.76
C ILE A 196 9.65 -1.85 1.46
N GLU A 197 9.98 -1.84 0.17
CA GLU A 197 11.34 -1.86 -0.34
C GLU A 197 11.69 -0.43 -0.82
N PRO A 198 12.89 0.10 -0.50
CA PRO A 198 13.28 1.43 -0.94
C PRO A 198 13.27 1.59 -2.47
N GLY A 199 12.87 2.78 -2.94
CA GLY A 199 12.88 3.16 -4.35
C GLY A 199 11.52 3.02 -5.06
N ILE A 200 11.56 3.16 -6.39
CA ILE A 200 10.37 3.01 -7.23
C ILE A 200 9.92 1.54 -7.30
N ASN A 201 8.63 1.29 -7.09
CA ASN A 201 8.11 -0.07 -7.20
C ASN A 201 7.93 -0.45 -8.68
N PRO A 202 8.27 -1.69 -9.10
CA PRO A 202 8.05 -2.14 -10.48
C PRO A 202 6.61 -2.03 -10.98
N ASP A 203 5.60 -2.15 -10.10
CA ASP A 203 4.18 -1.97 -10.46
C ASP A 203 3.84 -0.50 -10.81
N LEU A 204 4.72 0.44 -10.50
CA LEU A 204 4.66 1.83 -10.95
C LEU A 204 5.59 2.07 -12.14
N GLU A 205 6.85 1.63 -12.04
CA GLU A 205 7.90 1.90 -13.04
C GLU A 205 7.58 1.28 -14.40
N LEU A 206 7.29 -0.03 -14.45
CA LEU A 206 7.16 -0.75 -15.71
C LEU A 206 5.90 -0.32 -16.49
N PRO A 207 4.71 -0.18 -15.87
CA PRO A 207 3.54 0.32 -16.59
C PRO A 207 3.70 1.74 -17.13
N ARG A 208 4.45 2.60 -16.44
CA ARG A 208 4.76 3.96 -16.94
C ARG A 208 5.72 3.91 -18.14
N ALA A 209 6.79 3.13 -18.05
CA ALA A 209 7.72 2.92 -19.18
C ALA A 209 7.02 2.32 -20.41
N LEU A 210 6.05 1.41 -20.21
CA LEU A 210 5.22 0.87 -21.29
C LEU A 210 4.29 1.92 -21.90
N ALA A 211 3.70 2.79 -21.08
CA ALA A 211 2.87 3.90 -21.55
C ALA A 211 3.68 4.90 -22.39
N ASP A 212 4.92 5.20 -21.98
CA ASP A 212 5.86 6.05 -22.73
C ASP A 212 6.22 5.44 -24.10
N ALA A 213 6.36 4.12 -24.16
CA ALA A 213 6.50 3.35 -25.41
C ALA A 213 5.20 3.24 -26.23
N LYS A 214 4.07 3.77 -25.75
CA LYS A 214 2.73 3.63 -26.34
C LYS A 214 2.29 2.16 -26.47
N CYS A 215 2.76 1.29 -25.58
CA CYS A 215 2.33 -0.10 -25.52
C CYS A 215 0.97 -0.21 -24.83
N ALA A 216 -0.07 -0.52 -25.58
CA ALA A 216 -1.45 -0.61 -25.08
C ALA A 216 -1.76 -1.91 -24.30
N ARG A 217 -0.80 -2.82 -24.14
CA ARG A 217 -1.02 -4.13 -23.48
C ARG A 217 -1.18 -4.02 -21.96
N VAL A 218 -0.61 -2.98 -21.36
CA VAL A 218 -0.69 -2.72 -19.92
C VAL A 218 -1.19 -1.28 -19.74
N PRO A 219 -2.31 -1.06 -19.03
CA PRO A 219 -2.79 0.29 -18.76
C PRO A 219 -1.79 1.08 -17.91
N ALA A 220 -1.61 2.36 -18.24
CA ALA A 220 -0.85 3.28 -17.41
C ALA A 220 -1.49 3.42 -16.01
N PRO A 221 -0.69 3.56 -14.93
CA PRO A 221 -1.24 3.84 -13.61
C PRO A 221 -1.88 5.23 -13.60
N ALA A 222 -2.93 5.41 -12.80
CA ALA A 222 -3.64 6.68 -12.70
C ALA A 222 -3.03 7.60 -11.64
N ALA A 223 -2.61 7.03 -10.51
CA ALA A 223 -2.05 7.77 -9.37
C ALA A 223 -1.21 6.85 -8.49
N TRP A 224 -0.39 7.44 -7.61
CA TRP A 224 0.37 6.70 -6.62
C TRP A 224 0.63 7.54 -5.36
N CYS A 225 0.96 6.83 -4.29
CA CYS A 225 1.45 7.43 -3.04
C CYS A 225 2.91 7.01 -2.85
N GLU A 226 3.74 7.96 -2.44
CA GLU A 226 5.15 7.75 -2.14
C GLU A 226 5.51 8.44 -0.81
N THR A 227 6.63 8.03 -0.21
CA THR A 227 7.29 8.77 0.86
C THR A 227 8.60 9.32 0.36
N ALA A 228 9.03 10.46 0.91
CA ALA A 228 10.36 10.98 0.65
C ALA A 228 11.44 9.95 1.03
N ALA A 229 12.57 10.04 0.35
CA ALA A 229 13.67 9.14 0.56
C ALA A 229 14.33 9.29 1.93
N ALA A 230 14.95 8.23 2.41
CA ALA A 230 15.83 8.32 3.58
C ALA A 230 17.20 8.86 3.12
N GLY A 231 17.57 10.06 3.57
CA GLY A 231 18.84 10.72 3.24
C GLY A 231 18.74 11.74 2.09
N GLU A 232 19.81 12.49 1.85
CA GLU A 232 19.84 13.64 0.91
C GLU A 232 19.77 13.24 -0.58
N ASP A 233 20.19 12.01 -0.93
CA ASP A 233 20.29 11.53 -2.32
C ASP A 233 19.35 10.35 -2.66
N GLY A 234 18.46 9.97 -1.74
CA GLY A 234 17.64 8.78 -1.96
C GLY A 234 16.49 9.01 -2.95
N GLU A 235 16.06 7.94 -3.63
CA GLU A 235 14.84 7.95 -4.43
C GLU A 235 13.59 7.83 -3.56
N ALA A 236 12.50 8.48 -3.99
CA ALA A 236 11.21 8.34 -3.34
C ALA A 236 10.77 6.87 -3.30
N THR A 237 10.20 6.45 -2.19
CA THR A 237 9.77 5.06 -2.01
C THR A 237 8.28 4.93 -2.28
N THR A 238 7.92 4.08 -3.23
CA THR A 238 6.50 3.88 -3.61
C THR A 238 5.77 3.10 -2.52
N LEU A 239 4.61 3.60 -2.10
CA LEU A 239 3.79 3.02 -1.03
C LEU A 239 2.49 2.37 -1.55
N GLY A 240 2.01 2.81 -2.70
CA GLY A 240 0.87 2.19 -3.36
C GLY A 240 0.56 2.82 -4.70
N VAL A 241 -0.10 2.06 -5.57
CA VAL A 241 -0.36 2.45 -6.96
C VAL A 241 -1.84 2.22 -7.28
N LEU A 242 -2.49 3.24 -7.82
CA LEU A 242 -3.84 3.19 -8.36
C LEU A 242 -3.74 2.94 -9.87
N GLN A 243 -4.31 1.84 -10.32
CA GLN A 243 -4.28 1.40 -11.72
C GLN A 243 -5.70 1.25 -12.25
N PRO A 244 -5.91 1.37 -13.57
CA PRO A 244 -7.16 0.97 -14.20
C PRO A 244 -7.52 -0.47 -13.85
N PHE A 245 -8.76 -0.69 -13.43
CA PHE A 245 -9.31 -2.02 -13.22
C PHE A 245 -9.93 -2.50 -14.53
N LEU A 246 -9.71 -3.77 -14.89
CA LEU A 246 -10.26 -4.37 -16.10
C LEU A 246 -11.44 -5.27 -15.72
N PRO A 247 -12.67 -4.74 -15.60
CA PRO A 247 -13.82 -5.54 -15.23
C PRO A 247 -14.11 -6.60 -16.31
N GLY A 248 -14.48 -7.80 -15.87
CA GLY A 248 -14.79 -8.91 -16.78
C GLY A 248 -13.56 -9.59 -17.39
N SER A 249 -12.34 -9.21 -17.00
CA SER A 249 -11.14 -9.97 -17.38
C SER A 249 -11.15 -11.36 -16.74
N ALA A 250 -10.82 -12.39 -17.51
CA ALA A 250 -10.61 -13.73 -16.99
C ALA A 250 -9.13 -13.96 -16.66
N ASP A 251 -8.88 -14.66 -15.56
CA ASP A 251 -7.53 -15.13 -15.22
C ASP A 251 -7.05 -16.13 -16.28
N GLY A 252 -5.84 -15.91 -16.83
CA GLY A 252 -5.30 -16.71 -17.93
C GLY A 252 -5.08 -18.17 -17.56
N TRP A 253 -4.74 -18.45 -16.29
CA TRP A 253 -4.59 -19.80 -15.78
C TRP A 253 -5.94 -20.52 -15.69
N GLN A 254 -6.97 -19.88 -15.13
CA GLN A 254 -8.33 -20.41 -15.13
C GLN A 254 -8.88 -20.63 -16.55
N LEU A 255 -8.59 -19.71 -17.48
CA LEU A 255 -8.99 -19.84 -18.88
C LEU A 255 -8.37 -21.09 -19.54
N ALA A 256 -7.09 -21.38 -19.24
CA ALA A 256 -6.41 -22.59 -19.70
C ALA A 256 -6.98 -23.87 -19.04
N LEU A 257 -7.21 -23.85 -17.72
CA LEU A 257 -7.81 -24.98 -16.99
C LEU A 257 -9.21 -25.32 -17.50
N ASN A 258 -10.03 -24.31 -17.77
CA ASN A 258 -11.38 -24.49 -18.30
C ASN A 258 -11.34 -25.11 -19.70
N ALA A 259 -10.45 -24.64 -20.58
CA ALA A 259 -10.27 -25.23 -21.90
C ALA A 259 -9.82 -26.70 -21.81
N LEU A 260 -8.89 -27.01 -20.90
CA LEU A 260 -8.44 -28.38 -20.65
C LEU A 260 -9.57 -29.29 -20.15
N ALA A 261 -10.39 -28.80 -19.21
CA ALA A 261 -11.49 -29.57 -18.62
C ALA A 261 -12.52 -30.04 -19.65
N VAL A 262 -12.77 -29.23 -20.68
CA VAL A 262 -13.69 -29.58 -21.79
C VAL A 262 -12.98 -30.06 -23.05
N ARG A 263 -11.66 -30.23 -23.01
CA ARG A 263 -10.80 -30.59 -24.14
C ARG A 263 -10.97 -29.67 -25.36
N ALA A 264 -11.19 -28.38 -25.13
CA ALA A 264 -11.24 -27.37 -26.18
C ALA A 264 -9.84 -27.02 -26.69
N ASP A 265 -9.74 -26.61 -27.96
CA ASP A 265 -8.50 -26.07 -28.52
C ASP A 265 -8.14 -24.74 -27.85
N PHE A 266 -6.89 -24.62 -27.41
CA PHE A 266 -6.34 -23.44 -26.75
C PHE A 266 -5.25 -22.73 -27.58
N THR A 267 -4.95 -23.25 -28.77
CA THR A 267 -3.81 -22.80 -29.59
C THR A 267 -3.93 -21.32 -29.96
N GLY A 268 -5.15 -20.85 -30.27
CA GLY A 268 -5.40 -19.44 -30.58
C GLY A 268 -5.08 -18.50 -29.42
N SER A 269 -5.59 -18.80 -28.22
CA SER A 269 -5.31 -18.01 -27.01
C SER A 269 -3.84 -18.04 -26.61
N ALA A 270 -3.19 -19.20 -26.71
CA ALA A 270 -1.75 -19.32 -26.45
C ALA A 270 -0.91 -18.48 -27.42
N ARG A 271 -1.24 -18.49 -28.72
CA ARG A 271 -0.57 -17.66 -29.73
C ARG A 271 -0.78 -16.17 -29.44
N ALA A 272 -2.01 -15.77 -29.12
CA ALA A 272 -2.32 -14.38 -28.78
C ALA A 272 -1.56 -13.90 -27.53
N LEU A 273 -1.45 -14.74 -26.50
CA LEU A 273 -0.62 -14.46 -25.31
C LEU A 273 0.86 -14.31 -25.69
N GLY A 274 1.38 -15.18 -26.56
CA GLY A 274 2.75 -15.07 -27.07
C GLY A 274 3.04 -13.74 -27.77
N HIS A 275 2.12 -13.29 -28.64
CA HIS A 275 2.24 -11.98 -29.29
C HIS A 275 2.20 -10.83 -28.28
N ALA A 276 1.25 -10.84 -27.33
CA ALA A 276 1.15 -9.80 -26.31
C ALA A 276 2.42 -9.72 -25.43
N THR A 277 2.97 -10.87 -25.02
CA THR A 277 4.22 -10.94 -24.26
C THR A 277 5.40 -10.38 -25.05
N ALA A 278 5.51 -10.74 -26.34
CA ALA A 278 6.58 -10.22 -27.20
C ALA A 278 6.49 -8.69 -27.36
N GLU A 279 5.29 -8.15 -27.59
CA GLU A 279 5.08 -6.70 -27.68
C GLU A 279 5.49 -5.97 -26.39
N VAL A 280 5.12 -6.50 -25.22
CA VAL A 280 5.54 -5.94 -23.91
C VAL A 280 7.05 -5.97 -23.76
N HIS A 281 7.70 -7.10 -24.04
CA HIS A 281 9.15 -7.23 -23.92
C HIS A 281 9.90 -6.30 -24.87
N THR A 282 9.44 -6.18 -26.12
CA THR A 282 10.03 -5.26 -27.10
C THR A 282 9.87 -3.80 -26.65
N ALA A 283 8.70 -3.42 -26.14
CA ALA A 283 8.47 -2.07 -25.63
C ALA A 283 9.37 -1.75 -24.41
N LEU A 284 9.51 -2.67 -23.45
CA LEU A 284 10.41 -2.49 -22.30
C LEU A 284 11.87 -2.35 -22.73
N ALA A 285 12.32 -3.16 -23.70
CA ALA A 285 13.70 -3.08 -24.21
C ALA A 285 13.99 -1.77 -24.95
N GLN A 286 12.97 -1.08 -25.45
CA GLN A 286 13.11 0.22 -26.11
C GLN A 286 13.19 1.39 -25.11
N THR A 287 12.59 1.25 -23.93
CA THR A 287 12.47 2.34 -22.95
C THR A 287 13.39 2.22 -21.75
N LEU A 288 13.82 1.00 -21.41
CA LEU A 288 14.68 0.73 -20.28
C LEU A 288 16.08 0.29 -20.74
N PRO A 289 17.13 0.54 -19.92
CA PRO A 289 18.48 0.08 -20.24
C PRO A 289 18.54 -1.44 -20.40
N THR A 290 19.19 -1.90 -21.46
CA THR A 290 19.41 -3.33 -21.73
C THR A 290 20.87 -3.71 -21.48
N THR A 291 21.10 -4.92 -20.98
CA THR A 291 22.44 -5.50 -20.85
C THR A 291 22.47 -6.95 -21.31
N GLU A 292 23.58 -7.38 -21.87
CA GLU A 292 23.79 -8.78 -22.25
C GLU A 292 24.34 -9.57 -21.05
N LEU A 293 23.60 -10.58 -20.63
CA LEU A 293 24.03 -11.48 -19.56
C LEU A 293 24.82 -12.65 -20.13
N ARG A 294 26.07 -12.79 -19.71
CA ARG A 294 26.90 -13.98 -20.00
C ARG A 294 26.49 -15.14 -19.12
N ARG A 295 26.83 -16.37 -19.54
CA ARG A 295 26.50 -17.62 -18.84
C ARG A 295 26.77 -17.59 -17.31
N PRO A 296 27.92 -17.12 -16.81
CA PRO A 296 28.15 -17.06 -15.36
C PRO A 296 27.18 -16.14 -14.62
N GLN A 297 26.74 -15.05 -15.25
CA GLN A 297 25.77 -14.11 -14.67
C GLN A 297 24.37 -14.71 -14.65
N LEU A 298 24.00 -15.44 -15.71
CA LEU A 298 22.73 -16.19 -15.77
C LEU A 298 22.67 -17.28 -14.69
N GLU A 299 23.74 -18.05 -14.54
CA GLU A 299 23.85 -19.09 -13.50
C GLU A 299 23.74 -18.48 -12.09
N ALA A 300 24.39 -17.33 -11.85
CA ALA A 300 24.29 -16.63 -10.57
C ALA A 300 22.87 -16.07 -10.29
N ILE A 301 22.18 -15.53 -11.29
CA ILE A 301 20.80 -15.06 -11.17
C ILE A 301 19.86 -16.24 -10.89
N ALA A 302 20.01 -17.34 -11.62
CA ALA A 302 19.21 -18.55 -11.43
C ALA A 302 19.41 -19.15 -10.03
N ALA A 303 20.66 -19.20 -9.54
CA ALA A 303 20.96 -19.64 -8.18
C ALA A 303 20.26 -18.76 -7.14
N ARG A 304 20.33 -17.43 -7.27
CA ARG A 304 19.62 -16.49 -6.37
C ARG A 304 18.10 -16.63 -6.43
N MET A 305 17.52 -16.90 -7.59
CA MET A 305 16.08 -17.15 -7.73
C MET A 305 15.68 -18.44 -7.00
N ASN A 306 16.47 -19.51 -7.14
CA ASN A 306 16.24 -20.78 -6.46
C ASN A 306 16.35 -20.66 -4.94
N GLU A 307 17.34 -19.92 -4.43
CA GLU A 307 17.45 -19.62 -2.99
C GLU A 307 16.23 -18.87 -2.43
N ARG A 308 15.63 -17.98 -3.23
CA ARG A 308 14.41 -17.25 -2.85
C ARG A 308 13.15 -18.12 -2.87
N LEU A 309 13.12 -19.19 -3.66
CA LEU A 309 11.98 -20.11 -3.75
C LEU A 309 12.01 -21.21 -2.67
N GLY A 310 13.20 -21.56 -2.15
CA GLY A 310 13.39 -22.59 -1.13
C GLY A 310 13.42 -22.10 0.33
N GLY A 311 13.22 -20.80 0.57
CA GLY A 311 13.36 -20.14 1.88
C GLY A 311 12.06 -19.77 2.58
#